data_AF-A0A9X9Q4W1-F1
#
_entry.id   AF-A0A9X9Q4W1-F1
#
_cell.length_a   1.000
_cell.length_b   1.000
_cell.length_c   1.000
_cell.angle_alpha   90.00
_cell.angle_beta   90.00
_cell.angle_gamma   90.00
#
_symmetry.space_group_name_H-M   'P 1'
#
loop_
_entity.id
_entity.type
_entity.pdbx_description
1 polymer ?
#
loop_
_entity_poly.entity_id
_entity_poly.type
_entity_poly.pdbx_seq_one_letter_code
_entity_poly.pdbx_strand_id
1 'polypeptide(L)'
;MGPQLPFLMAALAGCLLPARACLMCATKVVEALDSLETDYLPGHLAADRHESFMKRVKEALLDFKNLPFQEDSYMGVVDEPTLENASWSFLKDLKRITDSNVEGELFVKEMFWMLHLQKDVFARFAAQFQKEVFCPNQCGVMLQSLIWCNSCQRQVHACRKSFDCGERVVLVHEKEDMILNCELNWHRLSQGLTDYSFFRVWGQNSETLLSEGKDPILTKTAVTAEDAGVYRCRLGTVQAIPATVLLFRVTVLPERIREELPSSQAGEAAGPGDSGGLQRPPAGQPTSTQCPKSENMLRGRLIGLLIWGFVVLIIGFATA
;
A
#
# COMPACT_ATOMS: atom_id res chain seq x y z
N MET A 1 -50.58 25.86 -1.01
CA MET A 1 -49.40 26.05 -1.88
C MET A 1 -48.60 24.77 -1.85
N GLY A 2 -48.07 24.40 -3.01
CA GLY A 2 -47.73 23.02 -3.41
C GLY A 2 -46.52 22.37 -2.72
N PRO A 3 -46.21 21.14 -3.12
CA PRO A 3 -45.58 20.11 -2.30
C PRO A 3 -44.05 20.24 -2.31
N GLN A 4 -43.42 20.36 -1.14
CA GLN A 4 -41.96 20.26 -1.00
C GLN A 4 -41.48 18.83 -0.67
N LEU A 5 -42.39 17.86 -0.60
CA LEU A 5 -42.05 16.47 -0.29
C LEU A 5 -41.26 15.72 -1.40
N PRO A 6 -41.43 15.96 -2.71
CA PRO A 6 -40.72 15.16 -3.71
C PRO A 6 -39.23 15.53 -3.83
N PHE A 7 -38.82 16.74 -3.44
CA PHE A 7 -37.42 17.16 -3.46
C PHE A 7 -36.60 16.58 -2.27
N LEU A 8 -37.23 16.39 -1.11
CA LEU A 8 -36.59 15.74 0.05
C LEU A 8 -36.38 14.23 -0.18
N MET A 9 -37.27 13.56 -0.92
CA MET A 9 -37.12 12.14 -1.26
C MET A 9 -36.09 11.91 -2.38
N ALA A 10 -35.94 12.85 -3.32
CA ALA A 10 -34.88 12.78 -4.34
C ALA A 10 -33.48 12.99 -3.74
N ALA A 11 -33.35 13.83 -2.70
CA ALA A 11 -32.08 14.02 -1.98
C ALA A 11 -31.69 12.79 -1.13
N LEU A 12 -32.67 12.05 -0.58
CA LEU A 12 -32.41 10.81 0.16
C LEU A 12 -32.11 9.61 -0.76
N ALA A 13 -32.63 9.60 -1.99
CA ALA A 13 -32.29 8.58 -2.99
C ALA A 13 -30.89 8.80 -3.61
N GLY A 14 -30.36 10.03 -3.61
CA GLY A 14 -29.02 10.37 -4.11
C GLY A 14 -27.86 10.03 -3.16
N CYS A 15 -28.14 9.74 -1.89
CA CYS A 15 -27.12 9.46 -0.87
C CYS A 15 -26.84 7.97 -0.64
N LEU A 16 -27.52 7.08 -1.37
CA LEU A 16 -27.26 5.64 -1.31
C LEU A 16 -27.06 5.14 -2.74
N LEU A 17 -25.95 5.56 -3.37
CA LEU A 17 -25.39 4.72 -4.43
C LEU A 17 -25.27 3.31 -3.83
N PRO A 18 -25.88 2.28 -4.45
CA PRO A 18 -25.78 0.93 -3.94
C PRO A 18 -24.30 0.64 -3.76
N ALA A 19 -23.89 0.25 -2.55
CA ALA A 19 -22.51 -0.07 -2.27
C ALA A 19 -22.04 -1.09 -3.31
N ARG A 20 -21.20 -0.67 -4.25
CA ARG A 20 -20.67 -1.53 -5.29
C ARG A 20 -19.64 -2.47 -4.67
N ALA A 21 -19.54 -3.67 -5.22
CA ALA A 21 -18.38 -4.51 -4.98
C ALA A 21 -17.22 -4.03 -5.85
N CYS A 22 -15.98 -4.17 -5.36
CA CYS A 22 -14.80 -3.68 -6.08
C CYS A 22 -14.73 -4.23 -7.50
N LEU A 23 -15.08 -5.50 -7.69
CA LEU A 23 -15.06 -6.16 -8.99
C LEU A 23 -15.98 -5.47 -10.01
N MET A 24 -17.10 -4.92 -9.57
CA MET A 24 -18.04 -4.16 -10.40
C MET A 24 -17.51 -2.77 -10.80
N CYS A 25 -16.34 -2.37 -10.29
CA CYS A 25 -15.65 -1.15 -10.72
C CYS A 25 -14.80 -1.36 -11.98
N ALA A 26 -14.52 -2.61 -12.35
CA ALA A 26 -13.83 -2.93 -13.59
C ALA A 26 -14.81 -2.97 -14.77
N THR A 27 -14.58 -2.13 -15.78
CA THR A 27 -15.44 -2.03 -16.97
C THR A 27 -15.56 -3.36 -17.70
N LYS A 28 -14.44 -4.08 -17.85
CA LYS A 28 -14.39 -5.41 -18.48
C LYS A 28 -15.31 -6.43 -17.80
N VAL A 29 -15.48 -6.34 -16.48
CA VAL A 29 -16.37 -7.24 -15.72
C VAL A 29 -17.82 -6.90 -16.02
N VAL A 30 -18.17 -5.60 -16.03
CA VAL A 30 -19.52 -5.15 -16.37
C VAL A 30 -19.88 -5.57 -17.79
N GLU A 31 -19.00 -5.31 -18.76
CA GLU A 31 -19.19 -5.70 -20.16
C GLU A 31 -19.36 -7.22 -20.34
N ALA A 32 -18.61 -8.03 -19.59
CA ALA A 32 -18.74 -9.48 -19.63
C ALA A 32 -20.06 -9.98 -19.04
N LEU A 33 -20.59 -9.31 -18.01
CA LEU A 33 -21.91 -9.62 -17.45
C LEU A 33 -23.03 -9.20 -18.40
N ASP A 34 -22.86 -8.07 -19.09
CA ASP A 34 -23.82 -7.63 -20.11
C ASP A 34 -23.85 -8.63 -21.28
N SER A 35 -22.68 -9.07 -21.77
CA SER A 35 -22.59 -10.12 -22.82
C SER A 35 -23.11 -11.47 -22.34
N LEU A 36 -22.90 -11.84 -21.07
CA LEU A 36 -23.53 -13.04 -20.49
C LEU A 36 -25.05 -12.95 -20.62
N GLU A 37 -25.65 -11.82 -20.26
CA GLU A 37 -27.09 -11.57 -20.29
C GLU A 37 -27.65 -11.54 -21.72
N THR A 38 -26.98 -10.84 -22.66
CA THR A 38 -27.50 -10.63 -24.02
C THR A 38 -27.16 -11.76 -24.99
N ASP A 39 -26.00 -12.39 -24.85
CA ASP A 39 -25.45 -13.28 -25.87
C ASP A 39 -25.48 -14.75 -25.43
N TYR A 40 -25.22 -15.03 -24.15
CA TYR A 40 -25.12 -16.40 -23.67
C TYR A 40 -26.46 -16.95 -23.14
N LEU A 41 -27.14 -16.21 -22.25
CA LEU A 41 -28.39 -16.68 -21.63
C LEU A 41 -29.49 -17.10 -22.61
N PRO A 42 -29.73 -16.42 -23.76
CA PRO A 42 -30.78 -16.82 -24.70
C PRO A 42 -30.65 -18.25 -25.23
N GLY A 43 -29.43 -18.76 -25.35
CA GLY A 43 -29.16 -20.13 -25.80
C GLY A 43 -29.03 -21.16 -24.68
N HIS A 44 -28.82 -20.74 -23.42
CA HIS A 44 -28.34 -21.63 -22.36
C HIS A 44 -29.22 -21.66 -21.10
N LEU A 45 -30.24 -20.80 -21.02
CA LEU A 45 -31.21 -20.76 -19.92
C LEU A 45 -32.60 -20.38 -20.44
N ALA A 46 -33.66 -20.90 -19.82
CA ALA A 46 -35.03 -20.54 -20.19
C ALA A 46 -35.31 -19.04 -19.96
N ALA A 47 -36.01 -18.41 -20.91
CA ALA A 47 -36.20 -16.95 -20.97
C ALA A 47 -36.89 -16.36 -19.73
N ASP A 48 -37.84 -17.09 -19.13
CA ASP A 48 -38.55 -16.72 -17.91
C ASP A 48 -37.63 -16.62 -16.68
N ARG A 49 -36.41 -17.18 -16.76
CA ARG A 49 -35.45 -17.19 -15.67
C ARG A 49 -34.33 -16.17 -15.79
N HIS A 50 -34.14 -15.56 -16.97
CA HIS A 50 -32.99 -14.68 -17.26
C HIS A 50 -32.86 -13.54 -16.25
N GLU A 51 -33.93 -12.78 -16.03
CA GLU A 51 -33.95 -11.64 -15.10
C GLU A 51 -33.61 -12.09 -13.67
N SER A 52 -34.28 -13.14 -13.20
CA SER A 52 -34.08 -13.67 -11.84
C SER A 52 -32.65 -14.18 -11.62
N PHE A 53 -32.05 -14.78 -12.65
CA PHE A 53 -30.68 -15.29 -12.62
C PHE A 53 -29.69 -14.13 -12.56
N MET A 54 -29.78 -13.15 -13.46
CA MET A 54 -28.86 -12.01 -13.50
C MET A 54 -28.96 -11.16 -12.25
N LYS A 55 -30.16 -11.00 -11.68
CA LYS A 55 -30.33 -10.35 -10.38
C LYS A 55 -29.51 -11.05 -9.30
N ARG A 56 -29.62 -12.38 -9.18
CA ARG A 56 -28.87 -13.17 -8.20
C ARG A 56 -27.36 -13.16 -8.44
N VAL A 57 -26.90 -13.13 -9.70
CA VAL A 57 -25.48 -12.98 -10.04
C VAL A 57 -24.95 -11.61 -9.57
N LYS A 58 -25.68 -10.54 -9.88
CA LYS A 58 -25.32 -9.17 -9.46
C LYS A 58 -25.30 -9.06 -7.93
N GLU A 59 -26.30 -9.63 -7.24
CA GLU A 59 -26.33 -9.70 -5.76
C GLU A 59 -25.16 -10.48 -5.18
N ALA A 60 -24.81 -11.63 -5.75
CA ALA A 60 -23.66 -12.43 -5.32
C ALA A 60 -22.33 -11.67 -5.49
N LEU A 61 -22.17 -10.92 -6.59
CA LEU A 61 -21.01 -10.06 -6.78
C LEU A 61 -20.98 -8.90 -5.79
N LEU A 62 -22.11 -8.25 -5.53
CA LEU A 62 -22.20 -7.19 -4.51
C LEU A 62 -21.80 -7.69 -3.11
N ASP A 63 -22.03 -8.97 -2.81
CA ASP A 63 -21.64 -9.60 -1.56
C ASP A 63 -20.11 -9.79 -1.42
N PHE A 64 -19.32 -9.54 -2.46
CA PHE A 64 -17.85 -9.53 -2.36
C PHE A 64 -17.32 -8.38 -1.49
N LYS A 65 -18.18 -7.40 -1.13
CA LYS A 65 -17.84 -6.40 -0.10
C LYS A 65 -17.83 -7.00 1.32
N ASN A 66 -18.58 -8.08 1.54
CA ASN A 66 -18.74 -8.73 2.84
C ASN A 66 -17.75 -9.89 2.94
N LEU A 67 -16.50 -9.55 3.24
CA LEU A 67 -15.41 -10.52 3.33
C LEU A 67 -15.20 -10.96 4.78
N PRO A 68 -14.84 -12.23 5.03
CA PRO A 68 -14.67 -12.80 6.37
C PRO A 68 -13.34 -12.36 7.00
N PHE A 69 -13.14 -11.06 7.05
CA PHE A 69 -12.01 -10.43 7.68
C PHE A 69 -12.44 -9.99 9.08
N GLN A 70 -11.53 -10.09 10.07
CA GLN A 70 -11.76 -9.42 11.35
C GLN A 70 -12.13 -7.95 11.05
N GLU A 71 -13.14 -7.42 11.74
CA GLU A 71 -13.82 -6.13 11.45
C GLU A 71 -12.88 -4.95 11.16
N ASP A 72 -11.62 -5.04 11.58
CA ASP A 72 -10.60 -3.99 11.44
C ASP A 72 -9.65 -4.14 10.23
N SER A 73 -9.75 -5.22 9.43
CA SER A 73 -8.76 -5.50 8.38
C SER A 73 -9.20 -5.02 6.99
N TYR A 74 -10.46 -5.20 6.58
CA TYR A 74 -10.89 -4.81 5.23
C TYR A 74 -11.46 -3.38 5.13
N MET A 75 -10.67 -2.48 4.55
CA MET A 75 -10.98 -1.05 4.46
C MET A 75 -11.91 -0.65 3.31
N GLY A 76 -12.46 -1.60 2.54
CA GLY A 76 -13.34 -1.29 1.40
C GLY A 76 -12.65 -0.57 0.23
N VAL A 77 -11.32 -0.69 0.16
CA VAL A 77 -10.48 -0.06 -0.86
C VAL A 77 -9.47 -1.05 -1.41
N VAL A 78 -9.10 -0.88 -2.68
CA VAL A 78 -8.03 -1.63 -3.37
C VAL A 78 -7.25 -0.69 -4.29
N ASP A 79 -6.04 -1.07 -4.68
CA ASP A 79 -5.34 -0.39 -5.78
C ASP A 79 -5.71 -0.99 -7.15
N GLU A 80 -5.30 -0.31 -8.23
CA GLU A 80 -5.60 -0.74 -9.61
C GLU A 80 -5.03 -2.14 -9.93
N PRO A 81 -3.78 -2.49 -9.58
CA PRO A 81 -3.26 -3.84 -9.82
C PRO A 81 -4.07 -4.94 -9.12
N THR A 82 -4.52 -4.71 -7.87
CA THR A 82 -5.37 -5.68 -7.16
C THR A 82 -6.72 -5.85 -7.86
N LEU A 83 -7.33 -4.75 -8.32
CA LEU A 83 -8.58 -4.82 -9.08
C LEU A 83 -8.42 -5.55 -10.41
N GLU A 84 -7.35 -5.28 -11.17
CA GLU A 84 -7.08 -5.95 -12.44
C GLU A 84 -6.83 -7.45 -12.25
N ASN A 85 -6.06 -7.86 -11.23
CA ASN A 85 -5.85 -9.28 -10.93
C ASN A 85 -7.15 -10.00 -10.56
N ALA A 86 -7.98 -9.38 -9.72
CA ALA A 86 -9.29 -9.91 -9.37
C ALA A 86 -10.21 -10.03 -10.58
N SER A 87 -10.24 -8.99 -11.42
CA SER A 87 -11.05 -8.93 -12.64
C SER A 87 -10.63 -10.01 -13.63
N TRP A 88 -9.32 -10.16 -13.85
CA TRP A 88 -8.79 -11.18 -14.75
C TRP A 88 -9.10 -12.59 -14.27
N SER A 89 -8.93 -12.87 -12.96
CA SER A 89 -9.28 -14.16 -12.35
C SER A 89 -10.75 -14.51 -12.58
N PHE A 90 -11.66 -13.56 -12.30
CA PHE A 90 -13.09 -13.74 -12.51
C PHE A 90 -13.44 -13.99 -13.97
N LEU A 91 -12.94 -13.13 -14.87
CA LEU A 91 -13.22 -13.22 -16.31
C LEU A 91 -12.71 -14.53 -16.92
N LYS A 92 -11.57 -15.03 -16.46
CA LYS A 92 -11.03 -16.33 -16.89
C LYS A 92 -11.99 -17.48 -16.53
N ASP A 93 -12.52 -17.49 -15.32
CA ASP A 93 -13.42 -18.55 -14.87
C ASP A 93 -14.82 -18.41 -15.47
N LEU A 94 -15.32 -17.19 -15.66
CA LEU A 94 -16.55 -16.93 -16.40
C LEU A 94 -16.42 -17.45 -17.84
N LYS A 95 -15.32 -17.10 -18.51
CA LYS A 95 -15.04 -17.57 -19.86
C LYS A 95 -14.96 -19.09 -19.93
N ARG A 96 -14.35 -19.76 -18.94
CA ARG A 96 -14.31 -21.22 -18.88
C ARG A 96 -15.71 -21.84 -18.86
N ILE A 97 -16.65 -21.26 -18.11
CA ILE A 97 -18.04 -21.73 -18.07
C ILE A 97 -18.70 -21.50 -19.42
N THR A 98 -18.59 -20.29 -19.98
CA THR A 98 -19.24 -19.99 -21.27
C THR A 98 -18.67 -20.84 -22.42
N ASP A 99 -17.35 -21.04 -22.45
CA ASP A 99 -16.68 -21.86 -23.47
C ASP A 99 -17.02 -23.35 -23.35
N SER A 100 -17.48 -23.81 -22.18
CA SER A 100 -17.91 -25.20 -21.97
C SER A 100 -19.30 -25.50 -22.56
N ASN A 101 -20.04 -24.47 -23.00
CA ASN A 101 -21.38 -24.57 -23.56
C ASN A 101 -22.36 -25.35 -22.65
N VAL A 102 -22.18 -25.20 -21.33
CA VAL A 102 -23.04 -25.81 -20.32
C VAL A 102 -24.38 -25.08 -20.25
N GLU A 103 -25.48 -25.83 -20.07
CA GLU A 103 -26.84 -25.29 -20.16
C GLU A 103 -27.70 -25.63 -18.92
N GLY A 104 -28.82 -24.92 -18.80
CA GLY A 104 -29.89 -25.24 -17.85
C GLY A 104 -29.44 -25.22 -16.39
N GLU A 105 -29.88 -26.21 -15.61
CA GLU A 105 -29.57 -26.29 -14.18
C GLU A 105 -28.08 -26.48 -13.87
N LEU A 106 -27.34 -27.14 -14.77
CA LEU A 106 -25.91 -27.35 -14.58
C LEU A 106 -25.15 -26.03 -14.72
N PHE A 107 -25.49 -25.21 -15.72
CA PHE A 107 -24.96 -23.85 -15.87
C PHE A 107 -25.18 -23.01 -14.62
N VAL A 108 -26.41 -23.02 -14.08
CA VAL A 108 -26.74 -22.26 -12.86
C VAL A 108 -25.86 -22.70 -11.68
N LYS A 109 -25.70 -24.01 -11.48
CA LYS A 109 -24.86 -24.55 -10.39
C LYS A 109 -23.40 -24.16 -10.56
N GLU A 110 -22.84 -24.30 -11.76
CA GLU A 110 -21.45 -23.96 -12.03
C GLU A 110 -21.19 -22.47 -11.86
N MET A 111 -22.11 -21.60 -12.30
CA MET A 111 -21.99 -20.16 -12.13
C MET A 111 -21.94 -19.76 -10.65
N PHE A 112 -22.89 -20.24 -9.83
CA PHE A 112 -22.91 -19.89 -8.40
C PHE A 112 -21.74 -20.53 -7.63
N TRP A 113 -21.28 -21.71 -8.03
CA TRP A 113 -20.07 -22.31 -7.48
C TRP A 113 -18.83 -21.47 -7.81
N MET A 114 -18.70 -21.03 -9.06
CA MET A 114 -17.61 -20.14 -9.49
C MET A 114 -17.64 -18.80 -8.74
N LEU A 115 -18.81 -18.18 -8.59
CA LEU A 115 -18.97 -16.94 -7.83
C LEU A 115 -18.53 -17.10 -6.37
N HIS A 116 -18.87 -18.22 -5.74
CA HIS A 116 -18.41 -18.54 -4.39
C HIS A 116 -16.89 -18.65 -4.32
N LEU A 117 -16.27 -19.40 -5.23
CA LEU A 117 -14.80 -19.54 -5.27
C LEU A 117 -14.09 -18.21 -5.58
N GLN A 118 -14.63 -17.40 -6.49
CA GLN A 118 -14.06 -16.11 -6.84
C GLN A 118 -14.18 -15.10 -5.69
N LYS A 119 -15.18 -15.24 -4.80
CA LYS A 119 -15.25 -14.45 -3.57
C LYS A 119 -14.04 -14.74 -2.67
N ASP A 120 -13.67 -16.01 -2.51
CA ASP A 120 -12.52 -16.42 -1.70
C ASP A 120 -11.19 -16.01 -2.35
N VAL A 121 -11.10 -16.06 -3.68
CA VAL A 121 -9.95 -15.53 -4.42
C VAL A 121 -9.81 -14.02 -4.20
N PHE A 122 -10.90 -13.27 -4.37
CA PHE A 122 -10.92 -11.83 -4.15
C PHE A 122 -10.54 -11.47 -2.71
N ALA A 123 -11.06 -12.22 -1.72
CA ALA A 123 -10.68 -12.07 -0.33
C ALA A 123 -9.15 -12.14 -0.17
N ARG A 124 -8.49 -13.18 -0.71
CA ARG A 124 -7.04 -13.32 -0.61
C ARG A 124 -6.28 -12.14 -1.24
N PHE A 125 -6.72 -11.65 -2.39
CA PHE A 125 -6.10 -10.47 -3.01
C PHE A 125 -6.26 -9.21 -2.15
N ALA A 126 -7.46 -8.97 -1.62
CA ALA A 126 -7.73 -7.85 -0.73
C ALA A 126 -6.89 -7.90 0.56
N ALA A 127 -6.77 -9.09 1.17
CA ALA A 127 -5.96 -9.31 2.37
C ALA A 127 -4.48 -9.07 2.11
N GLN A 128 -3.97 -9.56 0.98
CA GLN A 128 -2.58 -9.33 0.59
C GLN A 128 -2.32 -7.85 0.35
N PHE A 129 -3.20 -7.17 -0.38
CA PHE A 129 -3.12 -5.72 -0.60
C PHE A 129 -3.03 -4.96 0.72
N GLN A 130 -3.93 -5.24 1.67
CA GLN A 130 -3.95 -4.54 2.95
C GLN A 130 -2.71 -4.78 3.82
N LYS A 131 -2.15 -5.98 3.73
CA LYS A 131 -0.99 -6.36 4.52
C LYS A 131 0.32 -5.83 3.93
N GLU A 132 0.45 -5.83 2.61
CA GLU A 132 1.75 -5.65 1.92
C GLU A 132 1.84 -4.36 1.11
N VAL A 133 0.71 -3.84 0.61
CA VAL A 133 0.67 -2.78 -0.42
C VAL A 133 -0.04 -1.52 0.06
N PHE A 134 -0.98 -1.61 0.99
CA PHE A 134 -1.69 -0.46 1.53
C PHE A 134 -0.80 0.30 2.52
N CYS A 135 -0.46 1.54 2.19
CA CYS A 135 0.38 2.41 3.01
C CYS A 135 1.66 1.74 3.56
N PRO A 136 2.56 1.27 2.67
CA PRO A 136 3.77 0.54 3.05
C PRO A 136 4.82 1.44 3.73
N ASN A 137 4.64 2.77 3.68
CA ASN A 137 5.57 3.71 4.28
C ASN A 137 5.56 3.59 5.81
N GLN A 138 6.75 3.47 6.40
CA GLN A 138 6.94 3.43 7.85
C GLN A 138 7.06 4.84 8.45
N CYS A 139 7.37 5.83 7.62
CA CYS A 139 7.53 7.24 7.94
C CYS A 139 7.08 8.09 6.74
N GLY A 140 7.03 9.40 6.90
CA GLY A 140 6.64 10.36 5.88
C GLY A 140 5.16 10.32 5.51
N VAL A 141 4.86 10.90 4.36
CA VAL A 141 3.54 10.90 3.72
C VAL A 141 3.66 10.31 2.33
N MET A 142 3.08 9.13 2.13
CA MET A 142 2.94 8.52 0.80
C MET A 142 1.57 8.87 0.22
N LEU A 143 1.52 9.24 -1.05
CA LEU A 143 0.27 9.46 -1.78
C LEU A 143 0.00 8.24 -2.66
N GLN A 144 -1.09 7.52 -2.39
CA GLN A 144 -1.43 6.28 -3.08
C GLN A 144 -2.80 6.42 -3.76
N SER A 145 -2.90 6.10 -5.06
CA SER A 145 -4.19 6.06 -5.75
C SER A 145 -4.93 4.78 -5.38
N LEU A 146 -6.14 4.94 -4.86
CA LEU A 146 -7.00 3.85 -4.41
C LEU A 146 -8.38 3.96 -5.06
N ILE A 147 -9.03 2.80 -5.18
CA ILE A 147 -10.38 2.65 -5.68
C ILE A 147 -11.28 2.36 -4.48
N TRP A 148 -12.24 3.25 -4.25
CA TRP A 148 -13.26 3.06 -3.23
C TRP A 148 -14.35 2.15 -3.75
N CYS A 149 -14.41 0.93 -3.24
CA CYS A 149 -15.25 -0.11 -3.82
C CYS A 149 -16.73 0.23 -3.79
N ASN A 150 -17.20 0.93 -2.76
CA ASN A 150 -18.60 1.34 -2.61
C ASN A 150 -19.10 2.26 -3.75
N SER A 151 -18.22 3.06 -4.33
CA SER A 151 -18.57 4.15 -5.27
C SER A 151 -17.82 4.06 -6.60
N CYS A 152 -16.84 3.14 -6.70
CA CYS A 152 -15.89 3.02 -7.81
C CYS A 152 -15.11 4.32 -8.10
N GLN A 153 -14.98 5.20 -7.11
CA GLN A 153 -14.22 6.42 -7.25
C GLN A 153 -12.72 6.16 -7.05
N ARG A 154 -11.92 6.68 -7.97
CA ARG A 154 -10.46 6.75 -7.83
C ARG A 154 -10.11 8.00 -7.06
N GLN A 155 -9.39 7.84 -5.96
CA GLN A 155 -8.96 8.95 -5.12
C GLN A 155 -7.51 8.75 -4.67
N VAL A 156 -6.80 9.86 -4.50
CA VAL A 156 -5.45 9.85 -3.93
C VAL A 156 -5.58 9.88 -2.41
N HIS A 157 -5.21 8.77 -1.77
CA HIS A 157 -5.15 8.62 -0.33
C HIS A 157 -3.78 9.04 0.21
N ALA A 158 -3.77 9.78 1.31
CA ALA A 158 -2.54 10.21 1.98
C ALA A 158 -2.23 9.29 3.17
N CYS A 159 -1.26 8.41 2.98
CA CYS A 159 -0.71 7.51 4.00
C CYS A 159 0.24 8.29 4.93
N ARG A 160 -0.32 8.90 5.98
CA ARG A 160 0.41 9.75 6.91
C ARG A 160 1.02 8.95 8.06
N LYS A 161 2.33 9.14 8.27
CA LYS A 161 3.10 8.64 9.42
C LYS A 161 3.92 9.80 10.01
N SER A 162 4.88 9.50 10.88
CA SER A 162 5.84 10.52 11.37
C SER A 162 6.58 11.17 10.21
N PHE A 163 6.61 12.51 10.13
CA PHE A 163 7.34 13.24 9.09
C PHE A 163 8.85 13.00 9.11
N ASP A 164 9.39 12.76 10.32
CA ASP A 164 10.79 12.42 10.51
C ASP A 164 10.99 10.94 10.18
N CYS A 165 11.73 10.68 9.10
CA CYS A 165 12.14 9.34 8.69
C CYS A 165 13.45 8.87 9.36
N GLY A 166 13.94 9.63 10.33
CA GLY A 166 15.09 9.31 11.15
C GLY A 166 16.37 10.02 10.72
N GLU A 167 17.44 9.67 11.44
CA GLU A 167 18.79 10.17 11.23
C GLU A 167 19.68 9.04 10.69
N ARG A 168 20.49 9.33 9.67
CA ARG A 168 21.50 8.43 9.11
C ARG A 168 22.89 8.93 9.46
N VAL A 169 23.70 8.10 10.11
CA VAL A 169 25.11 8.40 10.36
C VAL A 169 25.93 7.98 9.15
N VAL A 170 26.73 8.90 8.62
CA VAL A 170 27.60 8.67 7.46
C VAL A 170 29.04 8.91 7.88
N LEU A 171 29.86 7.87 7.72
CA LEU A 171 31.31 7.91 7.95
C LEU A 171 31.99 7.87 6.59
N VAL A 172 32.85 8.85 6.31
CA VAL A 172 33.56 8.97 5.03
C VAL A 172 34.99 9.41 5.32
N HIS A 173 35.99 8.89 4.61
CA HIS A 173 37.37 9.36 4.80
C HIS A 173 37.63 10.59 3.93
N GLU A 174 38.57 11.44 4.34
CA GLU A 174 39.06 12.53 3.49
C GLU A 174 39.50 12.01 2.12
N LYS A 175 39.25 12.83 1.10
CA LYS A 175 39.47 12.55 -0.33
C LYS A 175 38.59 11.45 -0.93
N GLU A 176 37.74 10.78 -0.17
CA GLU A 176 36.69 9.91 -0.70
C GLU A 176 35.43 10.73 -1.07
N ASP A 177 34.49 10.09 -1.77
CA ASP A 177 33.23 10.71 -2.16
C ASP A 177 32.17 10.46 -1.08
N MET A 178 31.54 11.53 -0.60
CA MET A 178 30.37 11.43 0.28
C MET A 178 29.11 11.27 -0.57
N ILE A 179 28.29 10.26 -0.23
CA ILE A 179 27.03 9.95 -0.89
C ILE A 179 25.90 9.95 0.14
N LEU A 180 24.95 10.88 -0.01
CA LEU A 180 23.75 10.95 0.81
C LEU A 180 22.54 10.50 0.00
N ASN A 181 22.04 9.30 0.27
CA ASN A 181 20.89 8.74 -0.45
C ASN A 181 19.59 8.98 0.33
N CYS A 182 18.69 9.77 -0.22
CA CYS A 182 17.39 10.09 0.35
C CYS A 182 16.26 9.16 -0.09
N GLU A 183 16.50 8.28 -1.07
CA GLU A 183 15.49 7.36 -1.60
C GLU A 183 15.00 6.38 -0.51
N LEU A 184 13.69 6.21 -0.44
CA LEU A 184 13.01 5.15 0.30
C LEU A 184 12.23 4.27 -0.68
N ASN A 185 12.08 2.99 -0.35
CA ASN A 185 11.47 1.98 -1.24
C ASN A 185 10.08 2.40 -1.78
N TRP A 186 9.31 3.17 -1.00
CA TRP A 186 7.96 3.60 -1.37
C TRP A 186 7.93 4.89 -2.19
N HIS A 187 9.04 5.61 -2.38
CA HIS A 187 9.07 6.85 -3.18
C HIS A 187 8.64 6.60 -4.62
N ARG A 188 9.15 5.54 -5.26
CA ARG A 188 8.77 5.17 -6.63
C ARG A 188 7.30 4.78 -6.78
N LEU A 189 6.65 4.41 -5.68
CA LEU A 189 5.24 4.01 -5.64
C LEU A 189 4.33 5.19 -5.30
N SER A 190 4.86 6.25 -4.70
CA SER A 190 4.10 7.43 -4.31
C SER A 190 3.79 8.30 -5.52
N GLN A 191 2.58 8.83 -5.55
CA GLN A 191 2.13 9.77 -6.56
C GLN A 191 2.45 11.21 -6.16
N GLY A 192 2.44 12.12 -7.14
CA GLY A 192 2.51 13.56 -6.89
C GLY A 192 3.78 14.04 -6.18
N LEU A 193 4.89 13.28 -6.29
CA LEU A 193 6.20 13.70 -5.80
C LEU A 193 6.79 14.79 -6.69
N THR A 194 7.50 15.74 -6.09
CA THR A 194 8.22 16.81 -6.81
C THR A 194 9.71 16.51 -6.83
N ASP A 195 10.53 17.34 -6.18
CA ASP A 195 11.98 17.28 -6.20
C ASP A 195 12.51 16.90 -4.82
N TYR A 196 13.68 16.28 -4.82
CA TYR A 196 14.54 16.16 -3.66
C TYR A 196 15.34 17.45 -3.52
N SER A 197 15.27 18.07 -2.36
CA SER A 197 16.04 19.25 -2.01
C SER A 197 16.98 18.89 -0.85
N PHE A 198 18.29 19.04 -1.06
CA PHE A 198 19.30 18.79 -0.04
C PHE A 198 19.80 20.09 0.55
N PHE A 199 19.88 20.12 1.87
CA PHE A 199 20.31 21.27 2.64
C PHE A 199 21.50 20.91 3.51
N ARG A 200 22.46 21.84 3.63
CA ARG A 200 23.43 21.86 4.73
C ARG A 200 22.79 22.59 5.91
N VAL A 201 22.77 21.98 7.09
CA VAL A 201 22.18 22.56 8.30
C VAL A 201 23.27 23.16 9.17
N TRP A 202 23.07 24.42 9.58
CA TRP A 202 23.99 25.19 10.40
C TRP A 202 23.30 25.58 11.72
N GLY A 203 23.83 25.10 12.85
CA GLY A 203 23.25 25.39 14.16
C GLY A 203 21.78 24.97 14.26
N GLN A 204 20.96 25.78 14.94
CA GLN A 204 19.53 25.46 15.16
C GLN A 204 18.59 25.99 14.07
N ASN A 205 18.90 27.12 13.42
CA ASN A 205 17.91 27.88 12.64
C ASN A 205 18.39 28.36 11.26
N SER A 206 19.54 27.90 10.76
CA SER A 206 19.98 28.25 9.41
C SER A 206 20.33 27.02 8.60
N GLU A 207 20.05 27.10 7.31
CA GLU A 207 20.36 26.05 6.35
C GLU A 207 20.62 26.66 4.98
N THR A 208 21.39 25.95 4.16
CA THR A 208 21.75 26.36 2.80
C THR A 208 21.35 25.24 1.83
N LEU A 209 20.59 25.57 0.80
CA LEU A 209 20.26 24.64 -0.28
C LEU A 209 21.54 24.29 -1.04
N LEU A 210 21.82 23.00 -1.20
CA LEU A 210 22.98 22.47 -1.91
C LEU A 210 22.60 21.97 -3.30
N SER A 211 21.48 21.27 -3.40
CA SER A 211 20.95 20.76 -4.66
C SER A 211 19.43 20.63 -4.59
N GLU A 212 18.79 20.71 -5.76
CA GLU A 212 17.38 20.45 -5.95
C GLU A 212 17.16 19.77 -7.31
N GLY A 213 16.38 18.70 -7.33
CA GLY A 213 16.04 18.00 -8.57
C GLY A 213 15.43 16.63 -8.35
N LYS A 214 15.35 15.82 -9.42
CA LYS A 214 14.79 14.47 -9.37
C LYS A 214 15.75 13.42 -8.80
N ASP A 215 17.03 13.74 -8.68
CA ASP A 215 18.04 12.80 -8.17
C ASP A 215 17.86 12.62 -6.65
N PRO A 216 17.61 11.40 -6.16
CA PRO A 216 17.52 11.15 -4.72
C PRO A 216 18.89 11.12 -4.02
N ILE A 217 19.99 11.33 -4.74
CA ILE A 217 21.35 11.24 -4.21
C ILE A 217 22.05 12.59 -4.30
N LEU A 218 22.66 13.02 -3.19
CA LEU A 218 23.66 14.07 -3.18
C LEU A 218 25.05 13.43 -3.10
N THR A 219 25.90 13.73 -4.08
CA THR A 219 27.30 13.33 -4.09
C THR A 219 28.20 14.55 -3.95
N LYS A 220 29.15 14.49 -3.02
CA LYS A 220 30.23 15.47 -2.85
C LYS A 220 31.56 14.73 -3.02
N THR A 221 32.27 15.04 -4.09
CA THR A 221 33.54 14.38 -4.39
C THR A 221 34.68 14.92 -3.54
N ALA A 222 35.62 14.04 -3.21
CA ALA A 222 36.83 14.36 -2.46
C ALA A 222 36.59 15.24 -1.23
N VAL A 223 35.90 14.68 -0.22
CA VAL A 223 35.52 15.43 1.00
C VAL A 223 36.73 15.86 1.83
N THR A 224 36.56 16.97 2.54
CA THR A 224 37.50 17.46 3.55
C THR A 224 36.84 17.51 4.92
N ALA A 225 37.62 17.75 5.99
CA ALA A 225 37.08 17.92 7.34
C ALA A 225 35.94 18.97 7.45
N GLU A 226 35.87 19.97 6.55
CA GLU A 226 34.83 21.01 6.58
C GLU A 226 33.46 20.51 6.12
N ASP A 227 33.43 19.42 5.36
CA ASP A 227 32.20 18.75 4.91
C ASP A 227 31.53 17.97 6.07
N ALA A 228 32.22 17.73 7.19
CA ALA A 228 31.62 17.12 8.37
C ALA A 228 30.50 18.00 8.96
N GLY A 229 29.36 17.42 9.32
CA GLY A 229 28.22 18.18 9.86
C GLY A 229 26.87 17.53 9.58
N VAL A 230 25.81 18.34 9.66
CA VAL A 230 24.43 17.87 9.50
C VAL A 230 23.89 18.30 8.15
N TYR A 231 23.28 17.35 7.45
CA TYR A 231 22.58 17.57 6.19
C TYR A 231 21.13 17.14 6.35
N ARG A 232 20.23 17.75 5.57
CA ARG A 232 18.81 17.43 5.57
C ARG A 232 18.36 17.25 4.13
N CYS A 233 17.73 16.12 3.84
CA CYS A 233 16.98 15.95 2.61
C CYS A 233 15.50 16.21 2.86
N ARG A 234 14.84 16.84 1.88
CA ARG A 234 13.39 16.95 1.80
C ARG A 234 12.92 16.46 0.44
N LEU A 235 11.99 15.53 0.41
CA LEU A 235 11.25 15.19 -0.81
C LEU A 235 9.91 15.92 -0.79
N GLY A 236 9.67 16.77 -1.79
CA GLY A 236 8.44 17.54 -1.91
C GLY A 236 7.26 16.76 -2.49
N THR A 237 6.06 17.33 -2.35
CA THR A 237 4.85 16.90 -3.05
C THR A 237 4.15 18.08 -3.69
N VAL A 238 3.25 17.80 -4.63
CA VAL A 238 2.36 18.81 -5.24
C VAL A 238 1.41 19.47 -4.24
N GLN A 239 1.22 18.90 -3.04
CA GLN A 239 0.37 19.46 -1.98
C GLN A 239 1.14 20.39 -1.01
N ALA A 240 2.37 20.77 -1.35
CA ALA A 240 3.26 21.60 -0.53
C ALA A 240 3.59 21.05 0.88
N ILE A 241 3.25 19.79 1.15
CA ILE A 241 3.68 19.05 2.34
C ILE A 241 4.80 18.10 1.92
N PRO A 242 5.95 18.04 2.63
CA PRO A 242 7.01 17.11 2.26
C PRO A 242 6.56 15.66 2.44
N ALA A 243 6.84 14.83 1.44
CA ALA A 243 6.65 13.39 1.54
C ALA A 243 7.65 12.77 2.53
N THR A 244 8.89 13.26 2.55
CA THR A 244 9.95 12.71 3.41
C THR A 244 10.86 13.82 3.87
N VAL A 245 11.24 13.76 5.15
CA VAL A 245 12.36 14.52 5.71
C VAL A 245 13.32 13.52 6.35
N LEU A 246 14.59 13.60 5.98
CA LEU A 246 15.64 12.70 6.46
C LEU A 246 16.88 13.50 6.82
N LEU A 247 17.46 13.21 7.98
CA LEU A 247 18.68 13.85 8.45
C LEU A 247 19.89 12.95 8.22
N PHE A 248 21.01 13.54 7.86
CA PHE A 248 22.29 12.86 7.77
C PHE A 248 23.30 13.54 8.69
N ARG A 249 23.93 12.76 9.56
CA ARG A 249 25.06 13.21 10.38
C ARG A 249 26.34 12.66 9.79
N VAL A 250 27.08 13.53 9.13
CA VAL A 250 28.32 13.20 8.42
C VAL A 250 29.50 13.46 9.34
N THR A 251 30.34 12.45 9.50
CA THR A 251 31.65 12.57 10.15
C THR A 251 32.73 12.20 9.14
N VAL A 252 33.68 13.11 8.94
CA VAL A 252 34.82 12.91 8.05
C VAL A 252 35.98 12.38 8.88
N LEU A 253 36.46 11.20 8.51
CA LEU A 253 37.60 10.54 9.12
C LEU A 253 38.88 10.95 8.37
N PRO A 254 40.06 10.91 9.01
CA PRO A 254 41.33 11.15 8.32
C PRO A 254 41.48 10.26 7.09
N GLU A 255 42.24 10.75 6.11
CA GLU A 255 42.59 9.99 4.91
C GLU A 255 43.06 8.58 5.29
N ARG A 256 42.61 7.57 4.53
CA ARG A 256 43.12 6.21 4.71
C ARG A 256 44.61 6.21 4.42
N ILE A 257 45.39 5.79 5.41
CA ILE A 257 46.78 5.43 5.17
C ILE A 257 46.75 4.27 4.18
N ARG A 258 47.07 4.54 2.92
CA ARG A 258 47.43 3.49 1.98
C ARG A 258 48.75 2.94 2.49
N GLU A 259 48.72 1.79 3.16
CA GLU A 259 49.89 0.93 3.18
C GLU A 259 50.15 0.54 1.72
N GLU A 260 50.97 1.33 1.05
CA GLU A 260 51.66 0.86 -0.14
C GLU A 260 52.51 -0.32 0.32
N LEU A 261 51.99 -1.54 0.14
CA LEU A 261 52.83 -2.72 0.09
C LEU A 261 53.95 -2.40 -0.90
N PRO A 262 55.23 -2.42 -0.47
CA PRO A 262 56.33 -2.16 -1.37
C PRO A 262 56.21 -3.12 -2.55
N SER A 263 56.23 -2.58 -3.76
CA SER A 263 56.37 -3.32 -5.00
C SER A 263 57.73 -4.03 -5.01
N SER A 264 57.80 -5.14 -4.27
CA SER A 264 58.91 -6.07 -4.33
C SER A 264 58.76 -6.85 -5.63
N GLN A 265 59.46 -6.33 -6.63
CA GLN A 265 60.16 -7.04 -7.70
C GLN A 265 59.47 -8.28 -8.27
N ALA A 266 59.01 -8.12 -9.51
CA ALA A 266 58.87 -9.23 -10.44
C ALA A 266 60.20 -10.00 -10.54
N GLY A 267 60.18 -11.26 -10.14
CA GLY A 267 61.19 -12.26 -10.39
C GLY A 267 60.49 -13.59 -10.62
N GLU A 268 60.48 -14.03 -11.88
CA GLU A 268 59.93 -15.31 -12.32
C GLU A 268 60.61 -16.51 -11.64
N ALA A 269 59.83 -17.47 -11.17
CA ALA A 269 60.17 -18.89 -11.23
C ALA A 269 58.89 -19.74 -11.15
N ALA A 270 58.69 -20.54 -12.19
CA ALA A 270 57.61 -21.50 -12.35
C ALA A 270 57.79 -22.74 -11.46
N GLY A 271 56.69 -23.34 -11.01
CA GLY A 271 56.65 -24.75 -10.61
C GLY A 271 55.48 -25.12 -9.69
N PRO A 272 54.83 -26.29 -9.86
CA PRO A 272 53.39 -26.47 -9.59
C PRO A 272 53.09 -27.26 -8.30
N GLY A 273 51.86 -27.14 -7.80
CA GLY A 273 51.24 -28.20 -6.98
C GLY A 273 50.46 -27.76 -5.75
N ASP A 274 49.19 -28.12 -5.77
CA ASP A 274 48.45 -28.80 -4.69
C ASP A 274 47.56 -27.99 -3.70
N SER A 275 46.26 -28.32 -3.82
CA SER A 275 45.18 -28.54 -2.85
C SER A 275 45.19 -27.92 -1.44
N GLY A 276 44.02 -27.36 -1.09
CA GLY A 276 43.56 -27.06 0.28
C GLY A 276 43.00 -25.62 0.33
N GLY A 277 41.73 -25.34 0.61
CA GLY A 277 40.82 -25.93 1.58
C GLY A 277 40.56 -24.89 2.68
N LEU A 278 39.27 -24.63 2.99
CA LEU A 278 38.73 -23.82 4.12
C LEU A 278 38.75 -22.27 3.93
N GLN A 279 37.81 -21.47 4.44
CA GLN A 279 36.49 -21.64 5.06
C GLN A 279 35.82 -20.27 5.12
N ARG A 280 34.49 -20.27 5.05
CA ARG A 280 33.57 -19.15 5.24
C ARG A 280 33.31 -18.94 6.75
N PRO A 281 33.41 -17.73 7.33
CA PRO A 281 32.97 -17.50 8.70
C PRO A 281 31.44 -17.30 8.78
N PRO A 282 30.80 -17.62 9.92
CA PRO A 282 29.36 -17.84 10.02
C PRO A 282 28.58 -16.59 10.40
N ALA A 283 27.31 -16.57 9.97
CA ALA A 283 26.30 -15.62 10.39
C ALA A 283 25.87 -15.88 11.85
N GLY A 284 26.03 -14.88 12.71
CA GLY A 284 25.48 -14.87 14.07
C GLY A 284 24.08 -14.28 14.09
N GLN A 285 23.11 -15.05 14.60
CA GLN A 285 21.78 -14.58 15.00
C GLN A 285 21.87 -13.71 16.26
N PRO A 286 21.01 -12.69 16.41
CA PRO A 286 20.60 -12.20 17.71
C PRO A 286 19.18 -12.65 18.07
N THR A 287 19.12 -13.20 19.29
CA THR A 287 18.01 -13.57 20.15
C THR A 287 16.89 -12.54 20.27
N SER A 288 15.65 -13.06 20.34
CA SER A 288 14.43 -12.32 20.65
C SER A 288 14.38 -11.89 22.13
N THR A 289 14.27 -10.60 22.37
CA THR A 289 13.93 -10.04 23.69
C THR A 289 12.48 -9.58 23.65
N GLN A 290 11.61 -10.28 24.40
CA GLN A 290 10.22 -9.87 24.62
C GLN A 290 10.14 -8.72 25.63
N CYS A 291 9.25 -7.77 25.37
CA CYS A 291 8.74 -6.80 26.35
C CYS A 291 7.19 -6.72 26.24
N PRO A 292 6.49 -6.29 27.31
CA PRO A 292 5.19 -6.84 27.70
C PRO A 292 3.97 -6.14 27.08
N LYS A 293 2.89 -6.93 26.92
CA LYS A 293 1.54 -6.51 26.49
C LYS A 293 0.88 -5.55 27.48
N SER A 294 0.59 -4.33 27.05
CA SER A 294 -0.29 -3.37 27.74
C SER A 294 -1.69 -3.33 27.10
N GLU A 295 -2.42 -4.43 27.11
CA GLU A 295 -3.79 -4.50 26.51
C GLU A 295 -4.92 -4.30 27.54
N ASN A 296 -4.64 -4.23 28.84
CA ASN A 296 -5.69 -4.37 29.86
C ASN A 296 -6.18 -3.06 30.52
N MET A 297 -5.68 -1.88 30.14
CA MET A 297 -6.14 -0.60 30.75
C MET A 297 -7.10 0.23 29.88
N LEU A 298 -7.15 -0.01 28.56
CA LEU A 298 -8.04 0.74 27.65
C LEU A 298 -9.45 0.12 27.53
N ARG A 299 -9.55 -1.20 27.70
CA ARG A 299 -10.83 -1.92 27.62
C ARG A 299 -11.76 -1.63 28.80
N GLY A 300 -11.20 -1.40 29.99
CA GLY A 300 -11.98 -1.03 31.19
C GLY A 300 -12.59 0.38 31.11
N ARG A 301 -11.94 1.32 30.40
CA ARG A 301 -12.43 2.70 30.25
C ARG A 301 -13.57 2.84 29.25
N LEU A 302 -13.56 2.06 28.16
CA LEU A 302 -14.64 2.09 27.16
C LEU A 302 -15.95 1.48 27.68
N ILE A 303 -15.86 0.40 28.46
CA ILE A 303 -17.04 -0.23 29.06
C ILE A 303 -17.67 0.70 30.11
N GLY A 304 -16.86 1.44 30.89
CA GLY A 304 -17.36 2.43 31.84
C GLY A 304 -18.15 3.58 31.18
N LEU A 305 -17.71 4.06 30.02
CA LEU A 305 -18.38 5.16 29.30
C LEU A 305 -19.70 4.71 28.64
N LEU A 306 -19.76 3.48 28.12
CA LEU A 306 -20.97 2.92 27.53
C LEU A 306 -22.08 2.69 28.56
N ILE A 307 -21.73 2.23 29.76
CA ILE A 307 -22.70 2.02 30.85
C ILE A 307 -23.25 3.38 31.31
N TRP A 308 -22.40 4.41 31.42
CA TRP A 308 -22.85 5.72 31.89
C TRP A 308 -23.76 6.44 30.86
N GLY A 309 -23.49 6.28 29.56
CA GLY A 309 -24.36 6.80 28.51
C GLY A 309 -25.76 6.17 28.51
N PHE A 310 -25.88 4.88 28.84
CA PHE A 310 -27.16 4.19 28.93
C PHE A 310 -27.99 4.66 30.13
N VAL A 311 -27.35 4.95 31.27
CA VAL A 311 -28.04 5.46 32.46
C VAL A 311 -28.62 6.86 32.22
N VAL A 312 -27.89 7.73 31.53
CA VAL A 312 -28.37 9.10 31.20
C VAL A 312 -29.56 9.04 30.23
N LEU A 313 -29.56 8.12 29.26
CA LEU A 313 -30.69 7.93 28.34
C LEU A 313 -31.96 7.46 29.04
N ILE A 314 -31.84 6.50 29.98
CA ILE A 314 -33.02 5.99 30.70
C ILE A 314 -33.62 7.05 31.64
N ILE A 315 -32.78 7.87 32.28
CA ILE A 315 -33.27 8.97 33.13
C ILE A 315 -33.97 10.05 32.29
N GLY A 316 -33.45 10.36 31.09
CA GLY A 316 -34.07 11.32 30.17
C GLY A 316 -35.45 10.89 29.63
N PHE A 317 -35.68 9.59 29.46
CA PHE A 317 -36.99 9.05 29.07
C PHE A 317 -37.98 8.93 30.24
N ALA A 318 -37.50 8.86 31.49
CA ALA A 318 -38.36 8.78 32.67
C ALA A 318 -38.84 10.16 33.17
N THR A 319 -38.29 11.26 32.66
CA THR A 319 -38.64 12.64 33.05
C THR A 319 -39.25 13.48 31.92
N ALA A 320 -39.71 12.85 30.82
CA ALA A 320 -40.43 13.50 29.73
C ALA A 320 -41.92 13.10 29.74
#